data_AF-A0A3C2CV02-F1
#
_entry.id   AF-A0A3C2CV02-F1
#
_cell.length_a   1.000
_cell.length_b   1.000
_cell.length_c   1.000
_cell.angle_alpha   90.00
_cell.angle_beta   90.00
_cell.angle_gamma   90.00
#
_symmetry.space_group_name_H-M   'P 1'
#
loop_
_entity.id
_entity.type
_entity.pdbx_description
1 polymer ?
#
loop_
_entity_poly.entity_id
_entity_poly.type
_entity_poly.pdbx_seq_one_letter_code
_entity_poly.pdbx_strand_id
1 'polypeptide(L)'
;MKRLFEINSWKIIEKQLHKDDFRLAESIMSLGNGHMGMRGNFEETYTGDYHRGSYIAGVWFPDKTRVGWWKNGYPNYFGKVINSTNFIGLKVFIDGEEIDLHKAEVKDYYRELDMQHGVLTRKFTIVQSGKETAVETMRFLSVADRELAAIRYSVTAKNYDGNVTFVPYLDGDVRNEDSNYEEDFWYEVSRGASEHAGSLV
;
A
#
# COMPACT_ATOMS: atom_id res chain seq x y z
N MET A 1 -22.78 6.62 8.09
CA MET A 1 -22.39 5.48 7.23
C MET A 1 -22.34 6.00 5.79
N LYS A 2 -21.21 5.89 5.09
CA LYS A 2 -20.99 6.41 3.73
C LYS A 2 -20.84 5.25 2.74
N ARG A 3 -21.26 5.43 1.48
CA ARG A 3 -21.03 4.49 0.37
C ARG A 3 -20.16 5.19 -0.67
N LEU A 4 -18.92 4.72 -0.83
CA LEU A 4 -17.95 5.28 -1.78
C LEU A 4 -17.90 4.52 -3.11
N PHE A 5 -18.41 3.28 -3.12
CA PHE A 5 -18.22 2.34 -4.22
C PHE A 5 -19.51 2.11 -4.99
N GLU A 6 -19.38 1.89 -6.30
CA GLU A 6 -20.48 1.46 -7.14
C GLU A 6 -20.87 0.01 -6.85
N ILE A 7 -22.13 -0.32 -7.14
CA ILE A 7 -22.63 -1.69 -7.04
C ILE A 7 -22.33 -2.40 -8.36
N ASN A 8 -21.56 -3.48 -8.27
CA ASN A 8 -21.27 -4.38 -9.37
C ASN A 8 -21.23 -5.83 -8.84
N SER A 9 -21.49 -6.81 -9.70
CA SER A 9 -21.56 -8.22 -9.31
C SER A 9 -20.21 -8.82 -8.92
N TRP A 10 -19.13 -8.40 -9.58
CA TRP A 10 -17.79 -8.98 -9.40
C TRP A 10 -16.70 -7.94 -9.12
N LYS A 11 -17.05 -6.66 -9.11
CA LYS A 11 -16.10 -5.58 -8.89
C LYS A 11 -16.53 -4.68 -7.74
N ILE A 12 -15.56 -4.19 -6.98
CA ILE A 12 -15.74 -3.01 -6.14
C ILE A 12 -15.09 -1.85 -6.90
N ILE A 13 -15.87 -0.82 -7.25
CA ILE A 13 -15.42 0.25 -8.14
C ILE A 13 -15.49 1.59 -7.42
N GLU A 14 -14.40 2.35 -7.44
CA GLU A 14 -14.25 3.71 -6.92
C GLU A 14 -13.92 4.65 -8.08
N LYS A 15 -14.80 5.61 -8.40
CA LYS A 15 -14.63 6.55 -9.52
C LYS A 15 -14.09 7.92 -9.12
N GLN A 16 -13.83 8.13 -7.83
CA GLN A 16 -13.34 9.40 -7.29
C GLN A 16 -12.39 9.12 -6.14
N LEU A 17 -11.32 9.89 -6.02
CA LEU A 17 -10.41 9.80 -4.90
C LEU A 17 -11.01 10.52 -3.69
N HIS A 18 -11.59 9.76 -2.76
CA HIS A 18 -12.13 10.30 -1.50
C HIS A 18 -11.03 10.45 -0.45
N LYS A 19 -10.25 11.55 -0.52
CA LYS A 19 -9.08 11.79 0.35
C LYS A 19 -9.39 11.66 1.86
N ASP A 20 -10.55 12.17 2.29
CA ASP A 20 -10.99 12.13 3.71
C ASP A 20 -11.48 10.74 4.17
N ASP A 21 -11.79 9.86 3.22
CA ASP A 21 -12.27 8.50 3.51
C ASP A 21 -11.27 7.44 2.99
N PHE A 22 -9.99 7.82 2.80
CA PHE A 22 -8.97 6.94 2.22
C PHE A 22 -8.73 5.68 3.07
N ARG A 23 -8.72 5.80 4.40
CA ARG A 23 -8.64 4.64 5.33
C ARG A 23 -9.79 3.65 5.16
N LEU A 24 -10.99 4.12 4.85
CA LEU A 24 -12.14 3.25 4.54
C LEU A 24 -11.87 2.51 3.23
N ALA A 25 -11.41 3.23 2.21
CA ALA A 25 -11.23 2.67 0.88
C ALA A 25 -10.05 1.68 0.80
N GLU A 26 -8.91 1.99 1.42
CA GLU A 26 -7.79 1.05 1.49
C GLU A 26 -8.15 -0.23 2.28
N SER A 27 -9.10 -0.17 3.24
CA SER A 27 -9.57 -1.37 3.94
C SER A 27 -10.37 -2.28 3.01
N ILE A 28 -11.33 -1.70 2.27
CA ILE A 28 -12.23 -2.45 1.39
C ILE A 28 -11.48 -3.01 0.17
N MET A 29 -10.47 -2.30 -0.32
CA MET A 29 -9.67 -2.66 -1.49
C MET A 29 -8.44 -3.51 -1.14
N SER A 30 -8.46 -4.21 0.00
CA SER A 30 -7.36 -5.09 0.46
C SER A 30 -7.21 -6.33 -0.42
N LEU A 31 -5.99 -6.85 -0.50
CA LEU A 31 -5.65 -8.10 -1.19
C LEU A 31 -5.12 -9.13 -0.20
N GLY A 32 -5.28 -10.42 -0.52
CA GLY A 32 -4.72 -11.52 0.27
C GLY A 32 -4.69 -12.84 -0.51
N ASN A 33 -3.70 -13.68 -0.23
CA ASN A 33 -3.55 -15.02 -0.81
C ASN A 33 -3.46 -16.13 0.27
N GLY A 34 -3.74 -15.79 1.53
CA GLY A 34 -3.66 -16.69 2.68
C GLY A 34 -2.26 -16.82 3.29
N HIS A 35 -1.20 -16.60 2.52
CA HIS A 35 0.18 -16.49 3.03
C HIS A 35 0.50 -15.05 3.48
N MET A 36 0.03 -14.07 2.72
CA MET A 36 0.15 -12.66 3.03
C MET A 36 -1.12 -11.90 2.66
N GLY A 37 -1.25 -10.71 3.23
CA GLY A 37 -2.29 -9.76 2.90
C GLY A 37 -1.80 -8.33 3.03
N MET A 38 -2.43 -7.41 2.30
CA MET A 38 -2.12 -5.99 2.37
C MET A 38 -3.39 -5.16 2.19
N ARG A 39 -3.36 -3.96 2.76
CA ARG A 39 -4.39 -2.95 2.50
C ARG A 39 -4.25 -2.44 1.07
N GLY A 40 -5.34 -1.87 0.54
CA GLY A 40 -5.40 -1.18 -0.74
C GLY A 40 -4.64 0.16 -0.76
N ASN A 41 -3.51 0.27 -0.04
CA ASN A 41 -2.66 1.47 -0.03
C ASN A 41 -2.07 1.71 -1.43
N PHE A 42 -1.72 2.96 -1.73
CA PHE A 42 -1.01 3.30 -2.96
C PHE A 42 0.45 2.84 -2.92
N GLU A 43 0.96 2.45 -4.09
CA GLU A 43 2.37 2.11 -4.32
C GLU A 43 3.24 3.36 -4.16
N GLU A 44 2.79 4.47 -4.74
CA GLU A 44 3.45 5.76 -4.64
C GLU A 44 3.18 6.55 -3.36
N THR A 45 3.96 7.61 -3.21
CA THR A 45 3.85 8.56 -2.11
C THR A 45 2.42 9.09 -2.01
N TYR A 46 1.89 9.07 -0.80
CA TYR A 46 0.61 9.66 -0.44
C TYR A 46 0.76 10.31 0.92
N THR A 47 0.76 11.63 0.99
CA THR A 47 0.99 12.35 2.26
C THR A 47 -0.28 12.67 3.04
N GLY A 48 -1.44 12.18 2.57
CA GLY A 48 -2.71 12.34 3.28
C GLY A 48 -2.81 11.40 4.50
N ASP A 49 -4.00 11.30 5.07
CA ASP A 49 -4.27 10.29 6.10
C ASP A 49 -4.45 8.90 5.48
N TYR A 50 -3.72 7.90 5.99
CA TYR A 50 -3.78 6.51 5.57
C TYR A 50 -3.28 5.59 6.70
N HIS A 51 -3.60 4.30 6.61
CA HIS A 51 -3.06 3.26 7.48
C HIS A 51 -2.30 2.24 6.62
N ARG A 52 -0.95 2.33 6.64
CA ARG A 52 -0.08 1.37 5.94
C ARG A 52 -0.21 0.00 6.60
N GLY A 53 -0.48 -1.04 5.81
CA GLY A 53 -0.55 -2.39 6.36
C GLY A 53 -0.27 -3.46 5.33
N SER A 54 0.82 -4.19 5.52
CA SER A 54 1.09 -5.49 4.90
C SER A 54 1.37 -6.50 6.02
N TYR A 55 0.94 -7.74 5.85
CA TYR A 55 0.95 -8.73 6.92
C TYR A 55 1.29 -10.11 6.35
N ILE A 56 2.16 -10.83 7.04
CA ILE A 56 2.54 -12.21 6.70
C ILE A 56 1.91 -13.16 7.71
N ALA A 57 1.21 -14.18 7.23
CA ALA A 57 0.54 -15.15 8.08
C ALA A 57 1.55 -15.91 8.94
N GLY A 58 1.27 -16.00 10.24
CA GLY A 58 2.15 -16.67 11.20
C GLY A 58 3.32 -15.84 11.72
N VAL A 59 3.54 -14.62 11.19
CA VAL A 59 4.50 -13.67 11.74
C VAL A 59 3.78 -12.76 12.73
N TRP A 60 4.19 -12.84 14.00
CA TRP A 60 3.56 -12.10 15.09
C TRP A 60 4.58 -11.67 16.13
N PHE A 61 4.20 -10.70 16.94
CA PHE A 61 5.04 -10.13 17.99
C PHE A 61 4.33 -10.21 19.36
N PRO A 62 5.02 -10.64 20.43
CA PRO A 62 4.48 -10.70 21.78
C PRO A 62 4.48 -9.31 22.44
N ASP A 63 3.58 -8.43 22.00
CA ASP A 63 3.47 -7.06 22.51
C ASP A 63 3.15 -7.08 24.03
N LYS A 64 3.97 -6.42 24.85
CA LYS A 64 3.86 -6.48 26.31
C LYS A 64 2.48 -6.01 26.78
N THR A 65 1.85 -6.78 27.67
CA THR A 65 0.52 -6.43 28.18
C THR A 65 0.54 -5.08 28.89
N ARG A 66 -0.25 -4.15 28.36
CA ARG A 66 -0.49 -2.83 28.96
C ARG A 66 -1.95 -2.72 29.40
N VAL A 67 -2.15 -2.62 30.72
CA VAL A 67 -3.48 -2.54 31.35
C VAL A 67 -3.50 -1.44 32.39
N GLY A 68 -4.68 -0.89 32.67
CA GLY A 68 -4.83 0.11 33.74
C GLY A 68 -4.50 -0.46 35.12
N TRP A 69 -4.92 -1.70 35.42
CA TRP A 69 -4.67 -2.38 36.69
C TRP A 69 -4.46 -3.88 36.46
N TRP A 70 -3.40 -4.46 37.04
CA TRP A 70 -3.08 -5.88 36.88
C TRP A 70 -4.06 -6.79 37.65
N LYS A 71 -4.31 -7.99 37.12
CA LYS A 71 -5.15 -9.03 37.73
C LYS A 71 -4.47 -10.40 37.60
N ASN A 72 -4.70 -11.27 38.59
CA ASN A 72 -4.22 -12.65 38.54
C ASN A 72 -4.82 -13.37 37.33
N GLY A 73 -3.95 -14.00 36.52
CA GLY A 73 -4.34 -14.69 35.29
C GLY A 73 -4.22 -13.87 34.01
N TYR A 74 -3.84 -12.58 34.08
CA TYR A 74 -3.53 -11.83 32.87
C TYR A 74 -2.28 -12.38 32.15
N PRO A 75 -2.31 -12.45 30.81
CA PRO A 75 -1.15 -12.88 30.04
C PRO A 75 -0.06 -11.80 30.10
N ASN A 76 1.20 -12.22 29.99
CA ASN A 76 2.34 -11.30 29.97
C ASN A 76 2.43 -10.48 28.67
N TYR A 77 1.82 -10.97 27.59
CA TYR A 77 1.82 -10.35 26.27
C TYR A 77 0.49 -10.53 25.53
N PHE A 78 0.28 -9.69 24.54
CA PHE A 78 -0.80 -9.74 23.57
C PHE A 78 -0.19 -10.05 22.19
N GLY A 79 -0.44 -11.24 21.66
CA GLY A 79 0.08 -11.61 20.34
C GLY A 79 -0.59 -10.79 19.24
N LYS A 80 0.19 -10.06 18.45
CA LYS A 80 -0.29 -9.26 17.32
C LYS A 80 0.42 -9.64 16.04
N VAL A 81 -0.31 -9.72 14.94
CA VAL A 81 0.32 -9.72 13.62
C VAL A 81 0.93 -8.34 13.40
N ILE A 82 2.20 -8.32 13.00
CA ILE A 82 2.93 -7.08 12.78
C ILE A 82 2.86 -6.65 11.33
N ASN A 83 2.91 -5.35 11.11
CA ASN A 83 3.13 -4.76 9.81
C ASN A 83 4.47 -5.28 9.28
N SER A 84 4.45 -5.92 8.12
CA SER A 84 5.64 -6.40 7.43
C SER A 84 6.32 -5.25 6.70
N THR A 85 7.53 -5.51 6.21
CA THR A 85 8.20 -4.66 5.21
C THR A 85 7.22 -4.16 4.17
N ASN A 86 7.27 -2.86 3.86
CA ASN A 86 6.57 -2.29 2.73
C ASN A 86 7.29 -2.71 1.44
N PHE A 87 6.73 -3.70 0.75
CA PHE A 87 7.30 -4.26 -0.48
C PHE A 87 6.61 -3.75 -1.75
N ILE A 88 5.66 -2.81 -1.63
CA ILE A 88 4.98 -2.18 -2.77
C ILE A 88 5.48 -0.75 -3.04
N GLY A 89 6.45 -0.28 -2.25
CA GLY A 89 6.93 1.09 -2.27
C GLY A 89 7.52 1.49 -3.62
N LEU A 90 7.01 2.57 -4.20
CA LEU A 90 7.50 3.10 -5.47
C LEU A 90 7.45 4.62 -5.49
N LYS A 91 8.59 5.30 -5.48
CA LYS A 91 8.58 6.74 -5.79
C LYS A 91 8.59 6.93 -7.29
N VAL A 92 7.74 7.83 -7.78
CA VAL A 92 7.64 8.15 -9.22
C VAL A 92 7.81 9.65 -9.37
N PHE A 93 8.74 10.05 -10.24
CA PHE A 93 9.02 11.47 -10.52
C PHE A 93 8.77 11.77 -12.00
N ILE A 94 8.07 12.88 -12.26
CA ILE A 94 7.86 13.46 -13.59
C ILE A 94 8.70 14.72 -13.69
N ASP A 95 9.76 14.69 -14.50
CA ASP A 95 10.76 15.77 -14.61
C ASP A 95 11.28 16.27 -13.25
N GLY A 96 11.43 15.35 -12.29
CA GLY A 96 11.91 15.63 -10.93
C GLY A 96 10.83 15.99 -9.91
N GLU A 97 9.56 16.16 -10.33
CA GLU A 97 8.44 16.38 -9.42
C GLU A 97 7.82 15.02 -9.00
N GLU A 98 7.80 14.72 -7.70
CA GLU A 98 7.26 13.46 -7.19
C GLU A 98 5.73 13.40 -7.30
N ILE A 99 5.20 12.24 -7.69
CA ILE A 99 3.76 11.99 -7.70
C ILE A 99 3.27 11.81 -6.26
N ASP A 100 2.30 12.64 -5.86
CA ASP A 100 1.59 12.53 -4.59
C ASP A 100 0.11 12.89 -4.81
N LEU A 101 -0.77 11.88 -4.84
CA LEU A 101 -2.20 12.09 -5.13
C LEU A 101 -2.91 12.90 -4.05
N HIS A 102 -2.32 13.06 -2.87
CA HIS A 102 -2.87 13.96 -1.86
C HIS A 102 -2.71 15.43 -2.27
N LYS A 103 -1.58 15.78 -2.91
CA LYS A 103 -1.25 17.16 -3.29
C LYS A 103 -1.60 17.49 -4.74
N ALA A 104 -1.46 16.52 -5.64
CA ALA A 104 -1.69 16.72 -7.06
C ALA A 104 -3.16 16.99 -7.39
N GLU A 105 -3.39 17.71 -8.49
CA GLU A 105 -4.69 17.74 -9.16
C GLU A 105 -4.89 16.40 -9.87
N VAL A 106 -5.94 15.67 -9.50
CA VAL A 106 -6.25 14.33 -10.02
C VAL A 106 -7.51 14.39 -10.87
N LYS A 107 -7.42 13.90 -12.11
CA LYS A 107 -8.51 13.73 -13.08
C LYS A 107 -8.71 12.25 -13.40
N ASP A 108 -9.90 11.91 -13.90
CA ASP A 108 -10.25 10.57 -14.39
C ASP A 108 -9.87 9.42 -13.45
N TYR A 109 -9.99 9.65 -12.14
CA TYR A 109 -9.64 8.65 -11.14
C TYR A 109 -10.59 7.45 -11.24
N TYR A 110 -10.00 6.26 -11.22
CA TYR A 110 -10.70 5.01 -11.24
C TYR A 110 -9.89 3.98 -10.47
N ARG A 111 -10.51 3.26 -9.54
CA ARG A 111 -9.91 2.10 -8.89
C ARG A 111 -10.93 0.98 -8.84
N GLU A 112 -10.51 -0.23 -9.19
CA GLU A 112 -11.33 -1.42 -9.10
C GLU A 112 -10.60 -2.55 -8.38
N LEU A 113 -11.32 -3.24 -7.50
CA LEU A 113 -10.97 -4.59 -7.06
C LEU A 113 -11.82 -5.58 -7.85
N ASP A 114 -11.18 -6.36 -8.72
CA ASP A 114 -11.79 -7.50 -9.39
C ASP A 114 -11.80 -8.69 -8.42
N MET A 115 -12.97 -9.00 -7.86
CA MET A 115 -13.14 -10.08 -6.88
C MET A 115 -13.07 -11.47 -7.52
N GLN A 116 -13.29 -11.58 -8.84
CA GLN A 116 -13.22 -12.85 -9.54
C GLN A 116 -11.77 -13.27 -9.77
N HIS A 117 -10.89 -12.31 -10.07
CA HIS A 117 -9.48 -12.55 -10.40
C HIS A 117 -8.50 -12.19 -9.27
N GLY A 118 -8.95 -11.47 -8.22
CA GLY A 118 -8.09 -11.04 -7.12
C GLY A 118 -7.10 -9.94 -7.52
N VAL A 119 -7.49 -9.07 -8.46
CA VAL A 119 -6.61 -8.03 -9.02
C VAL A 119 -7.12 -6.65 -8.62
N LEU A 120 -6.23 -5.82 -8.08
CA LEU A 120 -6.48 -4.41 -7.83
C LEU A 120 -5.91 -3.58 -8.99
N THR A 121 -6.75 -2.82 -9.67
CA THR A 121 -6.36 -1.93 -10.77
C THR A 121 -6.70 -0.49 -10.41
N ARG A 122 -5.80 0.44 -10.71
CA ARG A 122 -6.04 1.88 -10.52
C ARG A 122 -5.58 2.66 -11.74
N LYS A 123 -6.38 3.64 -12.15
CA LYS A 123 -6.13 4.54 -13.27
C LYS A 123 -6.41 5.96 -12.81
N PHE A 124 -5.58 6.90 -13.22
CA PHE A 124 -5.81 8.32 -12.98
C PHE A 124 -4.93 9.15 -13.90
N THR A 125 -5.29 10.42 -14.04
CA THR A 125 -4.44 11.43 -14.68
C THR A 125 -4.08 12.46 -13.63
N ILE A 126 -2.80 12.80 -13.49
CA ILE A 126 -2.36 13.94 -12.69
C ILE A 126 -2.02 15.12 -13.57
N VAL A 127 -2.23 16.32 -13.05
CA VAL A 127 -1.75 17.56 -13.65
C VAL A 127 -0.68 18.18 -12.77
N GLN A 128 0.52 18.35 -13.32
CA GLN A 128 1.66 18.97 -12.66
C GLN A 128 2.24 20.05 -13.57
N SER A 129 2.16 21.32 -13.16
CA SER A 129 2.66 22.45 -13.97
C SER A 129 2.12 22.47 -15.41
N GLY A 130 0.85 22.10 -15.61
CA GLY A 130 0.19 22.02 -16.94
C GLY A 130 0.48 20.76 -17.75
N LYS A 131 1.35 19.86 -17.26
CA LYS A 131 1.63 18.56 -17.87
C LYS A 131 0.63 17.53 -17.37
N GLU A 132 -0.04 16.86 -18.30
CA GLU A 132 -0.99 15.79 -17.99
C GLU A 132 -0.33 14.42 -18.14
N THR A 133 -0.31 13.66 -17.04
CA THR A 133 0.33 12.35 -16.98
C THR A 133 -0.70 11.32 -16.57
N ALA A 134 -0.97 10.35 -17.44
CA ALA A 134 -1.81 9.21 -17.09
C ALA A 134 -0.98 8.11 -16.43
N VAL A 135 -1.55 7.53 -15.39
CA VAL A 135 -0.97 6.42 -14.65
C VAL A 135 -1.97 5.26 -14.65
N GLU A 136 -1.47 4.06 -14.89
CA GLU A 136 -2.21 2.82 -14.70
C GLU A 136 -1.39 1.85 -13.85
N THR A 137 -1.97 1.41 -12.74
CA THR A 137 -1.39 0.41 -11.84
C THR A 137 -2.27 -0.83 -11.83
N MET A 138 -1.64 -1.99 -11.74
CA MET A 138 -2.30 -3.28 -11.57
C MET A 138 -1.45 -4.12 -10.64
N ARG A 139 -2.05 -4.72 -9.60
CA ARG A 139 -1.35 -5.62 -8.71
C ARG A 139 -2.21 -6.78 -8.23
N PHE A 140 -1.55 -7.86 -7.85
CA PHE A 140 -2.17 -9.00 -7.19
C PHE A 140 -1.16 -9.72 -6.28
N LEU A 141 -1.70 -10.51 -5.35
CA LEU A 141 -0.95 -11.48 -4.56
C LEU A 141 -1.25 -12.87 -5.13
N SER A 142 -0.22 -13.55 -5.62
CA SER A 142 -0.41 -14.80 -6.36
C SER A 142 -0.94 -15.89 -5.44
N VAL A 143 -1.99 -16.59 -5.88
CA VAL A 143 -2.49 -17.79 -5.19
C VAL A 143 -1.78 -19.07 -5.63
N ALA A 144 -1.03 -19.01 -6.74
CA ALA A 144 -0.26 -20.12 -7.28
C ALA A 144 1.17 -20.18 -6.70
N ASP A 145 1.76 -19.01 -6.46
CA ASP A 145 3.07 -18.82 -5.84
C ASP A 145 2.88 -17.89 -4.64
N ARG A 146 2.86 -18.44 -3.44
CA ARG A 146 2.28 -17.77 -2.27
C ARG A 146 3.13 -16.62 -1.74
N GLU A 147 4.41 -16.63 -2.09
CA GLU A 147 5.43 -15.66 -1.73
C GLU A 147 5.50 -14.50 -2.74
N LEU A 148 4.80 -14.60 -3.87
CA LEU A 148 4.85 -13.61 -4.96
C LEU A 148 3.78 -12.52 -4.83
N ALA A 149 4.24 -11.27 -4.75
CA ALA A 149 3.47 -10.07 -5.02
C ALA A 149 3.91 -9.46 -6.35
N ALA A 150 2.96 -9.21 -7.26
CA ALA A 150 3.26 -8.67 -8.58
C ALA A 150 2.60 -7.30 -8.77
N ILE A 151 3.37 -6.34 -9.30
CA ILE A 151 2.91 -4.99 -9.60
C ILE A 151 3.32 -4.63 -11.02
N ARG A 152 2.37 -4.10 -11.80
CA ARG A 152 2.60 -3.40 -13.05
C ARG A 152 2.25 -1.94 -12.84
N TYR A 153 3.19 -1.05 -13.16
CA TYR A 153 2.99 0.40 -13.07
C TYR A 153 3.38 1.04 -14.40
N SER A 154 2.45 1.76 -15.01
CA SER A 154 2.63 2.39 -16.31
C SER A 154 2.39 3.89 -16.20
N VAL A 155 3.27 4.68 -16.80
CA VAL A 155 3.16 6.14 -16.88
C VAL A 155 3.14 6.55 -18.35
N THR A 156 2.25 7.46 -18.72
CA THR A 156 2.11 7.96 -20.10
C THR A 156 1.93 9.48 -20.07
N ALA A 157 2.90 10.19 -20.62
CA ALA A 157 2.78 11.62 -20.90
C ALA A 157 1.71 11.85 -21.98
N LYS A 158 0.77 12.78 -21.76
CA LYS A 158 -0.37 13.01 -22.68
C LYS A 158 -0.15 14.20 -23.62
N ASN A 159 0.48 15.25 -23.13
CA ASN A 159 0.62 16.52 -23.84
C ASN A 159 2.05 17.10 -23.79
N TYR A 160 3.04 16.27 -23.44
CA TYR A 160 4.42 16.68 -23.29
C TYR A 160 5.39 15.52 -23.57
N ASP A 161 6.66 15.85 -23.77
CA ASP A 161 7.79 14.94 -23.69
C ASP A 161 8.59 15.26 -22.42
N GLY A 162 9.02 14.24 -21.69
CA GLY A 162 9.71 14.42 -20.41
C GLY A 162 10.29 13.13 -19.88
N ASN A 163 11.03 13.23 -18.78
CA ASN A 163 11.65 12.10 -18.11
C ASN A 163 10.75 11.58 -16.99
N VAL A 164 10.58 10.27 -16.94
CA VAL A 164 9.94 9.56 -15.82
C VAL A 164 11.02 8.80 -15.07
N THR A 165 11.11 9.01 -13.77
CA THR A 165 12.03 8.25 -12.90
C THR A 165 11.22 7.37 -11.95
N PHE A 166 11.51 6.07 -11.96
CA PHE A 166 10.97 5.11 -11.01
C PHE A 166 12.03 4.78 -9.97
N VAL A 167 11.66 4.82 -8.70
CA VAL A 167 12.51 4.41 -7.58
C VAL A 167 11.73 3.39 -6.73
N PRO A 168 11.70 2.11 -7.14
CA PRO A 168 11.16 1.04 -6.31
C PRO A 168 12.01 0.90 -5.04
N TYR A 169 11.38 0.62 -3.90
CA TYR A 169 12.07 0.45 -2.64
C TYR A 169 11.39 -0.58 -1.73
N LEU A 170 12.20 -1.16 -0.85
CA LEU A 170 11.75 -1.95 0.29
C LEU A 170 12.00 -1.15 1.55
N ASP A 171 11.03 -1.14 2.47
CA ASP A 171 11.14 -0.39 3.72
C ASP A 171 10.69 -1.25 4.90
N GLY A 172 11.64 -1.57 5.77
CA GLY A 172 11.44 -2.34 6.99
C GLY A 172 11.19 -1.48 8.23
N ASP A 173 11.36 -0.15 8.14
CA ASP A 173 11.06 0.79 9.23
C ASP A 173 9.55 1.07 9.28
N VAL A 174 8.81 0.01 9.56
CA VAL A 174 7.35 0.00 9.65
C VAL A 174 6.91 -0.13 11.09
N ARG A 175 5.75 0.46 11.39
CA ARG A 175 5.15 0.41 12.72
C ARG A 175 3.70 -0.05 12.63
N ASN A 176 3.22 -0.61 13.73
CA ASN A 176 1.79 -0.79 13.97
C ASN A 176 1.28 0.47 14.67
N GLU A 177 0.16 1.03 14.21
CA GLU A 177 -0.42 2.20 14.91
C GLU A 177 -0.87 1.87 16.34
N ASP A 178 -1.18 0.60 16.61
CA ASP A 178 -1.75 0.11 17.88
C ASP A 178 -0.73 -0.57 18.81
N SER A 179 0.57 -0.58 18.51
CA SER A 179 1.58 -1.25 19.34
C SER A 179 1.98 -0.44 20.57
N ASN A 180 2.29 -1.14 21.68
CA ASN A 180 2.89 -0.49 22.84
C ASN A 180 4.37 -0.24 22.55
N TYR A 181 4.73 1.03 22.38
CA TYR A 181 6.04 1.48 21.95
C TYR A 181 7.17 1.14 22.94
N GLU A 182 8.29 0.67 22.38
CA GLU A 182 9.71 0.77 22.82
C GLU A 182 10.63 -0.16 22.00
N GLU A 183 10.07 -1.03 21.15
CA GLU A 183 10.82 -2.04 20.39
C GLU A 183 10.49 -2.00 18.88
N ASP A 184 11.53 -2.15 18.05
CA ASP A 184 11.38 -2.33 16.61
C ASP A 184 11.01 -3.79 16.31
N PHE A 185 10.09 -4.00 15.37
CA PHE A 185 9.70 -5.36 14.97
C PHE A 185 10.72 -6.06 14.08
N TRP A 186 11.46 -5.27 13.31
CA TRP A 186 12.37 -5.72 12.29
C TRP A 186 13.74 -5.11 12.53
N TYR A 187 14.77 -5.97 12.56
CA TYR A 187 16.15 -5.54 12.57
C TYR A 187 16.74 -5.82 11.19
N GLU A 188 17.17 -4.77 10.51
CA GLU A 188 17.85 -4.94 9.23
C GLU A 188 19.20 -5.64 9.42
N VAL A 189 19.39 -6.73 8.69
CA VAL A 189 20.63 -7.51 8.60
C VAL A 189 21.46 -7.05 7.40
N SER A 190 20.82 -6.81 6.24
CA SER A 190 21.52 -6.31 5.05
C SER A 190 20.58 -5.68 4.03
N ARG A 191 21.12 -4.79 3.20
CA ARG A 191 20.42 -4.22 2.04
C ARG A 191 21.29 -4.26 0.79
N GLY A 192 20.67 -4.42 -0.37
CA GLY A 192 21.35 -4.46 -1.66
C GLY A 192 20.46 -3.93 -2.78
N ALA A 193 21.09 -3.30 -3.77
CA ALA A 193 20.43 -2.86 -5.00
C ALA A 193 21.37 -3.08 -6.18
N SER A 194 20.82 -3.61 -7.26
CA SER A 194 21.51 -3.85 -8.53
C SER A 194 20.54 -3.59 -9.68
N GLU A 195 21.01 -3.71 -10.92
CA GLU A 195 20.14 -3.57 -12.07
C GLU A 195 19.00 -4.60 -12.00
N HIS A 196 17.75 -4.10 -11.99
CA HIS A 196 16.52 -4.89 -11.91
C HIS A 196 16.30 -5.73 -10.63
N ALA A 197 17.09 -5.56 -9.58
CA ALA A 197 16.88 -6.29 -8.32
C ALA A 197 17.25 -5.46 -7.09
N GLY A 198 16.44 -5.59 -6.04
CA GLY A 198 16.70 -5.03 -4.72
C GLY A 198 16.37 -6.07 -3.64
N SER A 199 17.07 -6.00 -2.52
CA SER A 199 16.86 -6.89 -1.37
C SER A 199 16.96 -6.13 -0.06
N LEU A 200 16.09 -6.51 0.87
CA LEU A 200 16.16 -6.13 2.27
C LEU A 200 16.03 -7.42 3.09
N VAL A 201 16.98 -7.64 3.98
CA VAL A 201 17.02 -8.79 4.90
C VAL A 201 17.09 -8.24 6.31
#